data_AF-A0A7C6BQQ8-F1
#
_entry.id   AF-A0A7C6BQQ8-F1
#
_cell.length_a   1.000
_cell.length_b   1.000
_cell.length_c   1.000
_cell.angle_alpha   90.00
_cell.angle_beta   90.00
_cell.angle_gamma   90.00
#
_symmetry.space_group_name_H-M   'P 1'
#
loop_
_entity.id
_entity.type
_entity.pdbx_description
1 polymer ?
#
loop_
_entity_poly.entity_id
_entity_poly.type
_entity_poly.pdbx_seq_one_letter_code
_entity_poly.pdbx_strand_id
1 'polypeptide(L)'
;IAEIGQEDTAVVLMGHGSHHYANATYAALNYVLHAKGYENVFIGAVEGFPTIDQVIANVTAFGAKKVVQYPFMIVAGDHATNDMAGDEEDSWNTLFTQAGFEVENRLVGLAQNEAIVEIIFTHLDATIKEAGL
;
A
#
# COMPACT_ATOMS: atom_id res chain seq x y z
N ILE A 1 1.43 -10.71 -5.34
CA ILE A 1 1.21 -9.58 -6.27
C ILE A 1 2.01 -9.89 -7.53
N ALA A 2 1.36 -9.97 -8.69
CA ALA A 2 1.97 -10.51 -9.91
C ALA A 2 2.90 -9.51 -10.61
N GLU A 3 2.74 -8.23 -10.26
CA GLU A 3 3.40 -7.09 -10.85
C GLU A 3 4.75 -6.76 -10.19
N ILE A 4 5.08 -7.42 -9.08
CA ILE A 4 6.38 -7.26 -8.41
C ILE A 4 7.51 -7.72 -9.35
N GLY A 5 8.52 -6.87 -9.52
CA GLY A 5 9.69 -7.10 -10.36
C GLY A 5 9.50 -6.74 -11.85
N GLN A 6 8.34 -6.22 -12.25
CA GLN A 6 8.13 -5.70 -13.60
C GLN A 6 8.79 -4.32 -13.74
N GLU A 7 9.61 -4.13 -14.78
CA GLU A 7 10.47 -2.95 -14.93
C GLU A 7 9.71 -1.64 -15.18
N ASP A 8 8.53 -1.70 -15.81
CA ASP A 8 7.74 -0.52 -16.19
C ASP A 8 6.44 -0.37 -15.37
N THR A 9 6.24 -1.21 -14.37
CA THR A 9 5.03 -1.24 -13.57
C THR A 9 5.36 -1.06 -12.09
N ALA A 10 4.80 -0.03 -11.47
CA ALA A 10 4.88 0.20 -10.04
C ALA A 10 3.72 -0.46 -9.30
N VAL A 11 4.00 -1.12 -8.19
CA VAL A 11 3.01 -1.60 -7.23
C VAL A 11 2.90 -0.58 -6.12
N VAL A 12 1.72 0.02 -5.93
CA VAL A 12 1.49 1.00 -4.87
C VAL A 12 0.57 0.39 -3.82
N LEU A 13 1.08 0.30 -2.59
CA LEU A 13 0.34 -0.15 -1.42
C LEU A 13 -0.17 1.07 -0.64
N MET A 14 -1.49 1.25 -0.60
CA MET A 14 -2.12 2.40 0.06
C MET A 14 -2.57 2.03 1.48
N GLY A 15 -1.83 2.51 2.49
CA GLY A 15 -2.23 2.42 3.89
C GLY A 15 -3.22 3.51 4.30
N HIS A 16 -3.84 3.33 5.46
CA HIS A 16 -4.72 4.36 6.04
C HIS A 16 -3.92 5.58 6.50
N GLY A 17 -2.81 5.38 7.20
CA GLY A 17 -2.09 6.48 7.85
C GLY A 17 -2.68 6.92 9.19
N SER A 18 -1.91 7.69 9.95
CA SER A 18 -2.39 8.36 11.17
C SER A 18 -1.43 9.47 11.58
N HIS A 19 -1.89 10.40 12.42
CA HIS A 19 -1.03 11.34 13.15
C HIS A 19 -0.25 10.69 14.31
N HIS A 20 -0.55 9.45 14.66
CA HIS A 20 0.16 8.71 15.70
C HIS A 20 1.59 8.32 15.24
N TYR A 21 2.54 8.23 16.18
CA TYR A 21 3.95 7.89 15.86
C TYR A 21 4.10 6.54 15.14
N ALA A 22 3.14 5.63 15.32
CA ALA A 22 3.11 4.34 14.63
C ALA A 22 3.04 4.48 13.09
N ASN A 23 2.64 5.65 12.56
CA ASN A 23 2.67 5.93 11.12
C ASN A 23 4.06 5.77 10.50
N ALA A 24 5.14 5.93 11.29
CA ALA A 24 6.51 5.69 10.83
C ALA A 24 6.73 4.27 10.25
N THR A 25 5.87 3.31 10.61
CA THR A 25 5.91 1.93 10.09
C THR A 25 5.75 1.87 8.57
N TYR A 26 4.97 2.76 7.94
CA TYR A 26 4.80 2.76 6.49
C TYR A 26 6.11 3.09 5.77
N ALA A 27 6.79 4.16 6.18
CA ALA A 27 8.07 4.56 5.61
C ALA A 27 9.17 3.52 5.89
N ALA A 28 9.19 2.94 7.10
CA ALA A 28 10.13 1.89 7.46
C ALA A 28 9.91 0.63 6.60
N LEU A 29 8.67 0.22 6.38
CA LEU A 29 8.36 -0.94 5.54
C LEU A 29 8.74 -0.68 4.08
N ASN A 30 8.46 0.50 3.55
CA ASN A 30 8.89 0.89 2.20
C ASN A 30 10.41 0.75 2.03
N TYR A 31 11.18 1.28 2.98
CA TYR A 31 12.64 1.15 2.98
C TYR A 31 13.10 -0.31 3.02
N VAL A 32 12.49 -1.14 3.89
CA VAL A 32 12.84 -2.56 4.01
C VAL A 32 12.55 -3.32 2.71
N LEU A 33 11.45 -3.01 2.02
CA LEU A 33 11.13 -3.62 0.73
C LEU A 33 12.18 -3.29 -0.33
N HIS A 34 12.54 -2.01 -0.46
CA HIS A 34 13.58 -1.56 -1.40
C HIS A 34 14.95 -2.18 -1.08
N ALA A 35 15.33 -2.20 0.20
CA ALA A 35 16.57 -2.84 0.64
C ALA A 35 16.62 -4.36 0.35
N LYS A 36 15.46 -4.99 0.15
CA LYS A 36 15.33 -6.40 -0.25
C LYS A 36 15.25 -6.60 -1.77
N GLY A 37 15.35 -5.54 -2.56
CA GLY A 37 15.29 -5.59 -4.03
C GLY A 37 13.89 -5.49 -4.62
N TYR A 38 12.86 -5.18 -3.81
CA TYR A 38 11.51 -4.89 -4.31
C TYR A 38 11.40 -3.43 -4.77
N GLU A 39 12.24 -3.03 -5.71
CA GLU A 39 12.44 -1.64 -6.13
C GLU A 39 11.19 -1.01 -6.74
N ASN A 40 10.31 -1.82 -7.34
CA ASN A 40 9.07 -1.37 -7.96
C ASN A 40 7.85 -1.35 -7.01
N VAL A 41 8.05 -1.57 -5.70
CA VAL A 41 6.96 -1.54 -4.70
C VAL A 41 7.07 -0.27 -3.87
N PHE A 42 5.98 0.48 -3.76
CA PHE A 42 5.90 1.73 -3.03
C PHE A 42 4.78 1.69 -2.00
N ILE A 43 4.98 2.34 -0.86
CA ILE A 43 3.98 2.46 0.18
C ILE A 43 3.71 3.94 0.45
N GLY A 44 2.43 4.29 0.48
CA GLY A 44 1.98 5.58 1.00
C GLY A 44 0.79 5.41 1.93
N ALA A 45 0.33 6.52 2.48
CA ALA A 45 -0.78 6.55 3.41
C ALA A 45 -1.70 7.74 3.12
N VAL A 46 -3.02 7.53 3.25
CA VAL A 46 -4.03 8.58 3.03
C VAL A 46 -3.89 9.70 4.07
N GLU A 47 -3.88 9.33 5.35
CA GLU A 47 -3.85 10.25 6.49
C GLU A 47 -2.47 10.28 7.17
N GLY A 48 -1.40 10.35 6.38
CA GLY A 48 -0.05 10.35 6.95
C GLY A 48 1.06 10.42 5.92
N PHE A 49 2.24 9.93 6.33
CA PHE A 49 3.44 9.88 5.50
C PHE A 49 3.84 8.42 5.20
N PRO A 50 4.35 8.09 3.99
CA PRO A 50 4.51 8.96 2.82
C PRO A 50 3.18 9.42 2.21
N THR A 51 3.07 10.69 1.80
CA THR A 51 1.87 11.19 1.12
C THR A 51 1.85 10.75 -0.34
N ILE A 52 0.70 10.86 -1.01
CA ILE A 52 0.59 10.55 -2.43
C ILE A 52 1.59 11.33 -3.30
N ASP A 53 1.84 12.61 -3.03
CA ASP A 53 2.83 13.38 -3.79
C ASP A 53 4.23 12.77 -3.74
N GLN A 54 4.64 12.26 -2.57
CA GLN A 54 5.91 11.54 -2.45
C GLN A 54 5.87 10.21 -3.20
N VAL A 55 4.75 9.47 -3.15
CA VAL A 55 4.61 8.22 -3.89
C VAL A 55 4.69 8.48 -5.39
N ILE A 56 3.97 9.46 -5.93
CA ILE A 56 4.01 9.85 -7.35
C ILE A 56 5.44 10.22 -7.75
N ALA A 57 6.13 11.05 -6.97
CA ALA A 57 7.52 11.41 -7.25
C ALA A 57 8.44 10.18 -7.29
N ASN A 58 8.30 9.25 -6.35
CA ASN A 58 9.11 8.03 -6.27
C ASN A 58 8.83 7.07 -7.44
N VAL A 59 7.55 6.85 -7.77
CA VAL A 59 7.11 6.06 -8.92
C VAL A 59 7.63 6.66 -10.23
N THR A 60 7.60 7.99 -10.35
CA THR A 60 8.13 8.72 -11.51
C THR A 60 9.65 8.55 -11.62
N ALA A 61 10.37 8.67 -10.50
CA ALA A 61 11.82 8.51 -10.45
C ALA A 61 12.27 7.08 -10.78
N PHE A 62 11.46 6.08 -10.42
CA PHE A 62 11.66 4.69 -10.83
C PHE A 62 11.48 4.49 -12.34
N GLY A 63 10.70 5.35 -13.01
CA GLY A 63 10.47 5.28 -14.45
C GLY A 63 9.29 4.38 -14.86
N ALA A 64 8.35 4.15 -13.94
CA ALA A 64 7.14 3.38 -14.26
C ALA A 64 6.30 4.10 -15.33
N LYS A 65 5.54 3.31 -16.10
CA LYS A 65 4.48 3.77 -17.01
C LYS A 65 3.10 3.40 -16.50
N LYS A 66 3.03 2.30 -15.74
CA LYS A 66 1.82 1.77 -15.15
C LYS A 66 1.93 1.74 -13.62
N VAL A 67 0.83 2.03 -12.94
CA VAL A 67 0.65 1.91 -11.50
C VAL A 67 -0.46 0.91 -11.23
N VAL A 68 -0.17 -0.09 -10.40
CA VAL A 68 -1.18 -1.01 -9.87
C VAL A 68 -1.34 -0.77 -8.38
N GLN A 69 -2.52 -0.28 -7.98
CA GLN A 69 -2.83 0.10 -6.62
C GLN A 69 -3.47 -1.07 -5.85
N TYR A 70 -3.00 -1.29 -4.61
CA TYR A 70 -3.55 -2.26 -3.67
C TYR A 70 -3.84 -1.59 -2.32
N PRO A 71 -5.01 -1.84 -1.70
CA PRO A 71 -5.24 -1.45 -0.33
C PRO A 71 -4.28 -2.19 0.61
N PHE A 72 -3.60 -1.43 1.47
CA PHE A 72 -2.78 -1.98 2.57
C PHE A 72 -3.54 -1.87 3.89
N MET A 73 -4.77 -2.39 3.88
CA MET A 73 -5.73 -2.39 4.97
C MET A 73 -6.45 -3.74 5.03
N ILE A 74 -6.96 -4.14 6.20
CA ILE A 74 -7.57 -5.46 6.42
C ILE A 74 -8.72 -5.73 5.44
N VAL A 75 -9.57 -4.74 5.20
CA VAL A 75 -10.67 -4.79 4.22
C VAL A 75 -10.50 -3.68 3.18
N ALA A 76 -10.98 -3.93 1.96
CA ALA A 76 -11.13 -2.91 0.93
C ALA A 76 -12.45 -2.14 1.15
N GLY A 77 -12.46 -1.28 2.16
CA GLY A 77 -13.61 -0.45 2.54
C GLY A 77 -13.58 0.95 1.90
N ASP A 78 -14.15 1.94 2.59
CA ASP A 78 -14.39 3.29 2.08
C ASP A 78 -13.13 3.96 1.49
N HIS A 79 -12.02 3.98 2.24
CA HIS A 79 -10.75 4.52 1.73
C HIS A 79 -10.27 3.82 0.46
N ALA A 80 -10.44 2.49 0.36
CA ALA A 80 -10.04 1.76 -0.83
C ALA A 80 -10.94 2.08 -2.04
N THR A 81 -12.25 2.28 -1.82
CA THR A 81 -13.21 2.51 -2.90
C THR A 81 -13.23 3.96 -3.38
N ASN A 82 -13.08 4.92 -2.47
CA ASN A 82 -13.23 6.35 -2.77
C ASN A 82 -11.85 7.02 -2.90
N ASP A 83 -11.03 6.98 -1.85
CA ASP A 83 -9.75 7.70 -1.88
C ASP A 83 -8.74 7.04 -2.81
N MET A 84 -8.70 5.70 -2.89
CA MET A 84 -7.75 5.01 -3.77
C MET A 84 -8.24 4.92 -5.21
N ALA A 85 -9.48 4.42 -5.38
CA ALA A 85 -10.01 3.94 -6.66
C ALA A 85 -11.20 4.77 -7.18
N GLY A 86 -11.54 5.86 -6.49
CA GLY A 86 -12.64 6.74 -6.89
C GLY A 86 -12.34 7.55 -8.14
N ASP A 87 -13.34 8.33 -8.55
CA ASP A 87 -13.28 9.24 -9.69
C ASP A 87 -13.16 10.71 -9.26
N GLU A 88 -13.07 10.98 -7.95
CA GLU A 88 -12.93 12.34 -7.41
C GLU A 88 -11.53 12.91 -7.71
N GLU A 89 -11.41 14.25 -7.74
CA GLU A 89 -10.18 14.94 -8.15
C GLU A 89 -8.97 14.64 -7.25
N ASP A 90 -9.22 14.39 -5.97
CA ASP A 90 -8.23 14.08 -4.94
C ASP A 90 -8.04 12.56 -4.71
N SER A 91 -8.78 11.72 -5.43
CA SER A 91 -8.54 10.28 -5.39
C SER A 91 -7.17 9.94 -6.00
N TRP A 92 -6.52 8.91 -5.46
CA TRP A 92 -5.23 8.46 -5.92
C TRP A 92 -5.26 8.03 -7.39
N ASN A 93 -6.35 7.36 -7.80
CA ASN A 93 -6.60 6.98 -9.18
C ASN A 93 -6.56 8.19 -10.12
N THR A 94 -7.26 9.27 -9.78
CA THR A 94 -7.25 10.50 -10.56
C THR A 94 -5.87 11.16 -10.55
N LEU A 95 -5.22 11.27 -9.39
CA LEU A 95 -3.92 11.92 -9.25
C LEU A 95 -2.80 11.19 -10.03
N PHE A 96 -2.74 9.86 -9.98
CA PHE A 96 -1.81 9.09 -10.81
C PHE A 96 -2.13 9.21 -12.31
N THR A 97 -3.40 9.20 -12.69
CA THR A 97 -3.80 9.39 -14.09
C THR A 97 -3.38 10.76 -14.61
N GLN A 98 -3.57 11.82 -13.81
CA GLN A 98 -3.14 13.18 -14.14
C GLN A 98 -1.62 13.32 -14.23
N ALA A 99 -0.88 12.55 -13.42
CA ALA A 99 0.58 12.44 -13.50
C ALA A 99 1.07 11.66 -14.73
N GLY A 100 0.16 11.07 -15.53
CA GLY A 100 0.47 10.44 -16.82
C GLY A 100 0.66 8.93 -16.77
N PHE A 101 0.27 8.27 -15.68
CA PHE A 101 0.36 6.81 -15.56
C PHE A 101 -0.89 6.11 -16.09
N GLU A 102 -0.72 4.90 -16.64
CA GLU A 102 -1.83 3.94 -16.70
C GLU A 102 -2.10 3.44 -15.28
N VAL A 103 -3.36 3.46 -14.82
CA VAL A 103 -3.71 3.07 -13.45
C VAL A 103 -4.64 1.87 -13.44
N GLU A 104 -4.34 0.88 -12.60
CA GLU A 104 -5.20 -0.27 -12.34
C GLU A 104 -5.41 -0.46 -10.83
N ASN A 105 -6.67 -0.65 -10.42
CA ASN A 105 -7.05 -0.76 -9.00
C ASN A 105 -7.39 -2.20 -8.64
N ARG A 106 -6.75 -2.72 -7.59
CA ARG A 106 -6.95 -4.08 -7.07
C ARG A 106 -7.63 -4.01 -5.72
N LEU A 107 -8.96 -3.95 -5.70
CA LEU A 107 -9.79 -3.83 -4.49
C LEU A 107 -9.86 -5.13 -3.68
N VAL A 108 -8.70 -5.59 -3.20
CA VAL A 108 -8.53 -6.81 -2.40
C VAL A 108 -7.89 -6.41 -1.07
N GLY A 109 -8.62 -6.61 0.03
CA GLY A 109 -8.12 -6.34 1.38
C GLY A 109 -7.13 -7.39 1.86
N LEU A 110 -6.27 -7.04 2.82
CA LEU A 110 -5.24 -7.92 3.36
C LEU A 110 -5.78 -9.23 3.95
N ALA A 111 -7.01 -9.23 4.49
CA ALA A 111 -7.65 -10.44 5.03
C ALA A 111 -7.96 -11.52 3.97
N GLN A 112 -7.87 -11.19 2.68
CA GLN A 112 -8.02 -12.16 1.59
C GLN A 112 -6.69 -12.87 1.23
N ASN A 113 -5.60 -12.51 1.90
CA ASN A 113 -4.30 -13.17 1.77
C ASN A 113 -4.06 -14.10 2.96
N GLU A 114 -4.07 -15.41 2.71
CA GLU A 114 -3.88 -16.44 3.74
C GLU A 114 -2.59 -16.25 4.55
N ALA A 115 -1.49 -15.81 3.92
CA ALA A 115 -0.23 -15.58 4.61
C ALA A 115 -0.30 -14.37 5.58
N ILE A 116 -1.13 -13.36 5.29
CA ILE A 116 -1.36 -12.27 6.24
C ILE A 116 -2.26 -12.71 7.39
N VAL A 117 -3.31 -13.49 7.07
CA VAL A 117 -4.21 -14.05 8.09
C VAL A 117 -3.41 -14.93 9.06
N GLU A 118 -2.45 -15.70 8.57
CA GLU A 118 -1.56 -16.52 9.40
C GLU A 118 -0.69 -15.68 10.35
N ILE A 119 -0.21 -14.51 9.92
CA ILE A 119 0.51 -13.57 10.80
C ILE A 119 -0.41 -13.10 11.94
N ILE A 120 -1.67 -12.80 11.63
CA ILE A 120 -2.65 -12.36 12.63
C ILE A 120 -2.91 -13.50 13.64
N PHE A 121 -3.10 -14.74 13.17
CA PHE A 121 -3.28 -15.89 14.06
C PHE A 121 -2.05 -16.20 14.89
N THR A 122 -0.84 -16.07 14.32
CA THR A 122 0.41 -16.19 15.08
C THR A 122 0.47 -15.19 16.24
N HIS A 123 0.06 -13.93 16.01
CA HIS A 123 0.00 -12.93 17.08
C HIS A 123 -1.09 -13.23 18.11
N LEU A 124 -2.25 -13.76 17.67
CA LEU A 124 -3.33 -14.17 18.57
C LEU A 124 -2.87 -15.32 19.47
N ASP A 125 -2.27 -16.37 18.90
CA ASP A 125 -1.76 -17.53 19.64
C ASP A 125 -0.70 -17.12 20.67
N ALA A 126 0.21 -16.21 20.29
CA ALA A 126 1.19 -15.65 21.22
C ALA A 126 0.49 -14.92 22.39
N THR A 127 -0.54 -14.13 22.10
CA THR A 127 -1.31 -13.38 23.12
C THR A 127 -2.07 -14.32 24.06
N ILE A 128 -2.70 -15.37 23.54
CA ILE A 128 -3.42 -16.40 24.33
C ILE A 128 -2.43 -17.10 25.27
N LYS A 129 -1.27 -17.50 24.75
CA LYS A 129 -0.21 -18.14 25.54
C LYS A 129 0.33 -17.23 26.64
N GLU A 130 0.55 -15.95 26.35
CA GLU A 130 0.97 -14.95 27.34
C GLU A 130 -0.08 -14.74 28.43
N ALA A 131 -1.36 -14.83 28.08
CA ALA A 131 -2.48 -14.76 29.02
C ALA A 131 -2.69 -16.05 29.84
N GLY A 132 -2.01 -17.15 29.49
CA GLY A 132 -2.13 -18.45 30.15
C GLY A 132 -3.44 -19.21 29.86
N LEU A 133 -4.06 -18.92 28.70
CA LEU A 133 -5.27 -19.58 28.21
C LEU A 133 -4.97 -20.79 27.32
#